data_AF-A0A3M5W2D9-F1
#
_entry.id   AF-A0A3M5W2D9-F1
#
_cell.length_a   1.000
_cell.length_b   1.000
_cell.length_c   1.000
_cell.angle_alpha   90.00
_cell.angle_beta   90.00
_cell.angle_gamma   90.00
#
_symmetry.space_group_name_H-M   'P 1'
#
loop_
_entity.id
_entity.type
_entity.pdbx_description
1 polymer ?
#
loop_
_entity_poly.entity_id
_entity_poly.type
_entity_poly.pdbx_seq_one_letter_code
_entity_poly.pdbx_strand_id
1 'polypeptide(L)' 'MLPDGLQYFTEWVVPVLQQRGLFRTEYSGTTLRENLGLEAPANRHAKAVAHQPSEAVA' A
#
# COMPACT_ATOMS: atom_id res chain seq x y z
N MET A 1 -8.26 -13.56 23.82
CA MET A 1 -7.06 -13.23 23.02
C MET A 1 -5.86 -13.49 23.91
N LEU A 2 -4.88 -14.30 23.47
CA LEU A 2 -3.60 -14.38 24.17
C LEU A 2 -2.90 -13.02 23.99
N PRO A 3 -2.50 -12.33 25.07
CA PRO A 3 -1.82 -11.04 24.95
C PRO A 3 -0.55 -11.13 24.10
N ASP A 4 0.15 -12.27 24.14
CA ASP A 4 1.45 -12.46 23.49
C ASP A 4 1.36 -13.17 22.12
N GLY A 5 0.15 -13.56 21.69
CA GLY A 5 -0.03 -14.36 20.48
C GLY A 5 0.52 -13.68 19.21
N LEU A 6 0.41 -12.35 19.15
CA LEU A 6 0.95 -11.57 18.04
C LEU A 6 2.49 -11.56 18.05
N GLN A 7 3.10 -11.43 19.24
CA GLN A 7 4.55 -11.43 19.40
C GLN A 7 5.15 -12.75 18.90
N TYR A 8 4.61 -13.89 19.35
CA TYR A 8 5.09 -15.19 18.88
C TYR A 8 4.89 -15.39 17.38
N PHE A 9 3.79 -14.90 16.81
CA PHE A 9 3.59 -14.99 15.36
C PHE A 9 4.65 -14.18 14.59
N THR A 10 4.94 -12.96 15.03
CA THR A 10 5.94 -12.09 14.39
C THR A 10 7.36 -12.61 14.53
N GLU A 11 7.69 -13.24 15.66
CA GLU A 11 9.03 -13.76 15.93
C GLU A 11 9.29 -15.11 15.26
N TRP A 12 8.27 -15.97 15.15
CA TRP A 12 8.47 -17.37 14.73
C TRP A 12 7.93 -17.67 13.33
N VAL A 13 6.78 -17.10 12.95
CA VAL A 13 6.10 -17.45 11.69
C VAL A 13 6.53 -16.55 10.54
N VAL A 14 6.55 -15.23 10.77
CA VAL A 14 6.90 -14.25 9.73
C VAL A 14 8.28 -14.52 9.10
N PRO A 15 9.35 -14.83 9.87
CA PRO A 15 10.66 -15.10 9.29
C PRO A 15 10.67 -16.32 8.37
N VAL A 16 9.93 -17.37 8.71
CA VAL A 16 9.81 -18.58 7.88
C VAL A 16 9.12 -18.27 6.56
N LEU A 17 8.08 -17.43 6.57
CA LEU A 17 7.39 -17.00 5.35
C LEU A 17 8.28 -16.13 4.46
N GLN A 18 9.07 -15.23 5.06
CA GLN A 18 10.05 -14.40 4.33
C GLN A 18 11.15 -15.25 3.70
N GLN A 19 11.74 -16.20 4.45
CA GLN A 19 12.77 -17.10 3.93
C GLN A 19 12.28 -17.94 2.74
N ARG A 20 10.98 -18.27 2.71
CA ARG A 20 10.34 -19.01 1.61
C ARG A 20 9.88 -18.10 0.46
N GLY A 21 10.06 -16.79 0.55
CA GLY A 21 9.60 -15.83 -0.46
C GLY A 21 8.08 -15.67 -0.53
N LEU A 22 7.36 -16.09 0.51
CA LEU A 22 5.89 -16.02 0.60
C LEU A 22 5.39 -14.73 1.25
N PHE A 23 6.30 -13.95 1.84
CA PHE A 23 5.97 -12.73 2.55
C PHE A 23 7.03 -11.66 2.32
N ARG A 24 6.60 -10.39 2.33
CA ARG A 24 7.46 -9.23 2.12
C ARG A 24 8.44 -9.02 3.28
N THR A 25 9.65 -8.54 2.96
CA THR A 25 10.68 -8.12 3.93
C THR A 25 10.57 -6.64 4.28
N GLU A 26 10.02 -5.82 3.38
CA GLU A 26 9.84 -4.38 3.54
C GLU A 26 8.50 -3.92 2.94
N TYR A 27 8.06 -2.74 3.35
CA TYR A 27 6.90 -2.09 2.75
C TYR A 27 7.31 -1.40 1.45
N SER A 28 6.71 -1.81 0.33
CA SER A 28 6.98 -1.22 -0.99
C SER A 28 6.14 0.03 -1.26
N GLY A 29 5.03 0.21 -0.55
CA GLY A 29 4.08 1.30 -0.72
C GLY A 29 4.15 2.34 0.39
N THR A 30 3.86 3.58 0.04
CA THR A 30 3.67 4.71 0.96
C THR A 30 2.26 4.75 1.54
N THR A 31 1.30 4.12 0.86
CA THR A 31 -0.08 4.03 1.33
C THR A 31 -0.44 2.61 1.76
N LEU A 32 -1.39 2.48 2.69
CA LEU A 32 -1.95 1.18 3.08
C LEU A 32 -2.44 0.40 1.86
N ARG A 33 -3.05 1.10 0.91
CA ARG A 33 -3.60 0.54 -0.31
C ARG A 33 -2.52 -0.11 -1.19
N GLU A 34 -1.41 0.60 -1.42
CA GLU A 34 -0.26 0.08 -2.15
C GLU A 34 0.33 -1.16 -1.46
N ASN A 35 0.46 -1.13 -0.13
CA ASN A 35 0.96 -2.27 0.64
C ASN A 35 0.05 -3.51 0.61
N LEU A 36 -1.20 -3.35 0.17
CA LEU A 36 -2.15 -4.43 -0.04
C LEU A 36 -2.30 -4.83 -1.51
N GLY A 37 -1.57 -4.16 -2.43
CA GLY A 37 -1.68 -4.41 -3.87
C GLY A 37 -3.02 -3.96 -4.47
N LEU A 38 -3.66 -2.97 -3.87
CA LEU A 38 -4.97 -2.48 -4.28
C LEU A 38 -4.85 -1.26 -5.20
N GLU A 39 -5.68 -1.17 -6.23
CA GLU A 39 -5.76 0.03 -7.07
C GLU A 39 -6.54 1.16 -6.38
N ALA A 40 -6.17 2.41 -6.67
CA ALA A 40 -6.88 3.59 -6.18
C ALA A 40 -8.16 3.81 -7.00
N PRO A 41 -9.37 3.77 -6.39
CA PRO A 41 -10.60 4.00 -7.11
C PRO A 41 -10.65 5.45 -7.54
N ALA A 42 -11.07 5.67 -8.78
CA ALA A 42 -11.37 7.01 -9.26
C ALA A 42 -12.44 7.65 -8.36
N ASN A 43 -12.21 8.89 -7.95
CA ASN A 43 -13.22 9.64 -7.23
C ASN A 43 -14.44 9.84 -8.14
N ARG A 44 -15.62 9.40 -7.67
CA ARG A 44 -16.89 9.45 -8.41
C ARG A 44 -17.33 10.86 -8.83
N HIS A 45 -16.81 11.88 -8.14
CA HIS A 45 -17.08 13.29 -8.44
C HIS A 45 -15.96 13.97 -9.24
N ALA A 46 -14.89 13.25 -9.60
CA ALA A 46 -13.72 13.81 -10.31
C ALA A 46 -13.98 14.12 -11.80
N LYS A 47 -15.22 14.44 -12.19
CA LYS A 47 -15.56 14.77 -13.58
C LYS A 47 -14.71 15.98 -14.05
N ALA A 48 -13.74 15.68 -14.91
CA ALA A 48 -12.92 16.55 -15.76
C ALA A 48 -12.59 17.95 -15.21
N VAL A 49 -11.54 18.05 -14.38
CA VAL A 49 -10.71 19.26 -14.46
C VAL A 49 -9.90 19.12 -15.75
N ALA A 50 -10.44 19.65 -16.84
CA ALA A 50 -9.70 19.83 -18.07
C ALA A 50 -8.44 20.64 -17.74
N HIS A 51 -7.27 20.04 -17.91
CA HIS A 51 -6.00 20.74 -17.90
C HIS A 51 -6.01 21.74 -19.06
N GLN A 52 -6.39 22.99 -18.79
CA GLN A 52 -6.14 24.09 -19.73
C GLN A 52 -4.64 24.42 -19.62
N PRO A 53 -3.87 24.27 -20.71
CA PRO A 53 -2.50 24.76 -20.72
C PRO A 53 -2.56 26.28 -20.55
N SER A 54 -1.76 26.80 -19.62
CA SER A 54 -1.60 28.24 -19.39
C SER A 54 -1.10 28.89 -20.67
N GLU A 55 -1.99 29.54 -21.42
CA GLU A 55 -1.64 30.35 -22.57
C GLU A 55 -0.83 31.55 -22.06
N ALA A 56 0.47 31.54 -22.36
CA ALA A 56 1.41 32.59 -22.02
C ALA A 56 0.98 33.89 -22.70
N VAL A 57 0.55 34.86 -21.89
CA VAL A 57 0.29 36.24 -22.31
C VAL A 57 1.60 36.83 -22.81
N ALA A 58 1.67 37.06 -24.12
CA ALA A 58 2.67 37.88 -24.80
C ALA A 58 2.18 39.33 -24.87
#